data_AF-A0A9Y2JIQ6-F1
#
_entry.id   AF-A0A9Y2JIQ6-F1
#
_cell.length_a   1.000
_cell.length_b   1.000
_cell.length_c   1.000
_cell.angle_alpha   90.00
_cell.angle_beta   90.00
_cell.angle_gamma   90.00
#
_symmetry.space_group_name_H-M   'P 1'
#
loop_
_entity.id
_entity.type
_entity.pdbx_description
1 polymer ?
#
loop_
_entity_poly.entity_id
_entity_poly.type
_entity_poly.pdbx_seq_one_letter_code
_entity_poly.pdbx_strand_id
1 'polypeptide(L)'
;MGTKFDAEAIKKSAENIGKIMDDMSAFEALKNHWPNAGKFELAVWLERVADDRRNAIVAHAEHLKLAFEEMEKKLTSIATEFENADGDNADKIKSSMSELEGDVIEAVNSFDTTTENEQHNYSQDKEHNTNDPHDGDGYNDNLNDEVTA
;
A
#
# COMPACT_ATOMS: atom_id res chain seq x y z
N MET A 1 15.28 15.82 36.48
CA MET A 1 13.89 15.74 35.97
C MET A 1 13.86 14.59 34.97
N GLY A 2 13.25 13.47 35.34
CA GLY A 2 13.03 12.36 34.40
C GLY A 2 11.74 12.62 33.63
N THR A 3 11.81 12.61 32.31
CA THR A 3 10.62 12.50 31.45
C THR A 3 9.87 11.25 31.86
N LYS A 4 8.61 11.40 32.27
CA LYS A 4 7.76 10.28 32.69
C LYS A 4 7.37 9.52 31.43
N PHE A 5 8.07 8.42 31.16
CA PHE A 5 7.73 7.53 30.06
C PHE A 5 6.48 6.73 30.42
N ASP A 6 5.49 6.74 29.53
CA ASP A 6 4.22 6.01 29.70
C ASP A 6 4.11 4.95 28.60
N ALA A 7 4.63 3.76 28.92
CA ALA A 7 4.67 2.63 28.01
C ALA A 7 3.26 2.17 27.60
N GLU A 8 2.32 2.20 28.54
CA GLU A 8 0.95 1.78 28.32
C GLU A 8 0.22 2.73 27.36
N ALA A 9 0.42 4.04 27.50
CA ALA A 9 -0.10 5.03 26.57
C ALA A 9 0.44 4.85 25.15
N ILE A 10 1.73 4.48 25.00
CA ILE A 10 2.35 4.24 23.69
C ILE A 10 1.82 2.95 23.07
N LYS A 11 1.75 1.83 23.82
CA LYS A 11 1.16 0.57 23.32
C LYS A 11 -0.28 0.78 22.86
N LYS A 12 -1.08 1.51 23.65
CA LYS A 12 -2.46 1.83 23.27
C LYS A 12 -2.56 2.70 22.02
N SER A 13 -1.64 3.64 21.85
CA SER A 13 -1.57 4.45 20.64
C SER A 13 -1.15 3.62 19.43
N ALA A 14 -0.19 2.70 19.60
CA ALA A 14 0.26 1.76 18.59
C ALA A 14 -0.90 0.87 18.09
N GLU A 15 -1.64 0.25 19.00
CA GLU A 15 -2.82 -0.56 18.66
C GLU A 15 -3.90 0.27 17.95
N ASN A 16 -4.13 1.52 18.39
CA ASN A 16 -5.12 2.38 17.74
C ASN A 16 -4.71 2.72 16.32
N ILE A 17 -3.41 2.91 16.05
CA ILE A 17 -2.87 3.17 14.71
C ILE A 17 -3.03 1.95 13.82
N GLY A 18 -2.65 0.75 14.30
CA GLY A 18 -2.79 -0.49 13.54
C GLY A 18 -4.23 -0.76 13.11
N LYS A 19 -5.20 -0.48 13.99
CA LYS A 19 -6.63 -0.68 13.75
C LYS A 19 -7.26 0.31 12.76
N ILE A 20 -6.58 1.39 12.36
CA ILE A 20 -7.17 2.41 11.46
C ILE A 20 -7.59 1.79 10.12
N MET A 21 -6.81 0.81 9.64
CA MET A 21 -7.01 0.17 8.33
C MET A 21 -7.48 -1.29 8.45
N ASP A 22 -8.07 -1.69 9.58
CA ASP A 22 -8.63 -3.04 9.75
C ASP A 22 -9.79 -3.29 8.78
N ASP A 23 -10.64 -2.27 8.58
CA ASP A 23 -11.74 -2.31 7.63
C ASP A 23 -11.30 -1.81 6.26
N MET A 24 -10.81 -2.74 5.43
CA MET A 24 -10.46 -2.48 4.03
C MET A 24 -11.65 -2.65 3.07
N SER A 25 -12.86 -2.93 3.56
CA SER A 25 -13.98 -3.37 2.71
C SER A 25 -14.35 -2.36 1.61
N ALA A 26 -14.21 -1.06 1.89
CA ALA A 26 -14.45 0.00 0.90
C ALA A 26 -13.41 -0.03 -0.25
N PHE A 27 -12.15 -0.36 0.04
CA PHE A 27 -11.09 -0.47 -0.95
C PHE A 27 -11.17 -1.81 -1.70
N GLU A 28 -11.53 -2.90 -1.01
CA GLU A 28 -11.82 -4.18 -1.66
C GLU A 28 -13.01 -4.09 -2.62
N ALA A 29 -14.04 -3.32 -2.26
CA ALA A 29 -15.18 -3.08 -3.16
C ALA A 29 -14.75 -2.37 -4.45
N LEU A 30 -13.70 -1.54 -4.39
CA LEU A 30 -13.08 -0.90 -5.54
C LEU A 30 -12.24 -1.86 -6.38
N LYS A 31 -11.85 -3.05 -5.91
CA LYS A 31 -11.14 -4.02 -6.77
C LYS A 31 -12.04 -4.67 -7.82
N ASN A 32 -13.36 -4.58 -7.67
CA ASN A 32 -14.29 -5.16 -8.63
C ASN A 32 -14.34 -4.36 -9.94
N HIS A 33 -14.38 -5.06 -11.07
CA HIS A 33 -14.45 -4.49 -12.41
C HIS A 33 -15.71 -3.61 -12.59
N TRP A 34 -15.53 -2.39 -13.14
CA TRP A 34 -16.62 -1.44 -13.40
C TRP A 34 -17.37 -1.77 -14.71
N PRO A 35 -18.63 -1.34 -14.92
CA PRO A 35 -19.40 -1.76 -16.08
C PRO A 35 -18.82 -1.17 -17.37
N ASN A 36 -18.95 -1.95 -18.45
CA ASN A 36 -18.58 -1.57 -19.81
C ASN A 36 -19.32 -0.29 -20.24
N ALA A 37 -18.57 0.81 -20.43
CA ALA A 37 -18.98 2.12 -20.91
C ALA A 37 -19.21 2.16 -22.44
N GLY A 38 -18.87 1.09 -23.16
CA GLY A 38 -19.07 0.92 -24.59
C GLY A 38 -17.76 0.72 -25.36
N LYS A 39 -17.87 0.30 -26.63
CA LYS A 39 -16.72 -0.06 -27.48
C LYS A 39 -16.16 1.08 -28.34
N PHE A 40 -16.51 2.34 -28.05
CA PHE A 40 -15.97 3.48 -28.80
C PHE A 40 -14.77 4.08 -28.07
N GLU A 41 -13.83 4.67 -28.81
CA GLU A 41 -12.52 5.12 -28.29
C GLU A 41 -12.61 5.94 -27.00
N LEU A 42 -13.57 6.87 -26.91
CA LEU A 42 -13.78 7.68 -25.70
C LEU A 42 -14.27 6.85 -24.49
N ALA A 43 -15.08 5.81 -24.72
CA ALA A 43 -15.54 4.92 -23.65
C ALA A 43 -14.40 4.06 -23.10
N VAL A 44 -13.58 3.47 -23.98
CA VAL A 44 -12.41 2.68 -23.59
C VAL A 44 -11.39 3.55 -22.85
N TRP A 45 -11.14 4.77 -23.33
CA TRP A 45 -10.29 5.72 -22.62
C TRP A 45 -10.84 6.09 -21.23
N LEU A 46 -12.15 6.30 -21.11
CA LEU A 46 -12.78 6.62 -19.82
C LEU A 46 -12.67 5.44 -18.84
N GLU A 47 -12.86 4.21 -19.32
CA GLU A 47 -12.67 2.98 -18.54
C GLU A 47 -11.25 2.90 -18.00
N ARG A 48 -10.23 3.06 -18.85
CA ARG A 48 -8.82 3.04 -18.46
C ARG A 48 -8.50 4.10 -17.41
N VAL A 49 -8.94 5.34 -17.61
CA VAL A 49 -8.72 6.42 -16.62
C VAL A 49 -9.42 6.13 -15.29
N ALA A 50 -10.63 5.58 -15.31
CA ALA A 50 -11.36 5.27 -14.09
C ALA A 50 -10.70 4.13 -13.29
N ASP A 51 -10.22 3.12 -14.01
CA ASP A 51 -9.59 1.92 -13.47
C ASP A 51 -8.15 2.20 -12.98
N ASP A 52 -7.34 2.99 -13.71
CA ASP A 52 -6.05 3.51 -13.22
C ASP A 52 -6.21 4.23 -11.87
N ARG A 53 -7.21 5.11 -11.77
CA ARG A 53 -7.45 5.89 -10.54
C ARG A 53 -7.90 5.00 -9.38
N ARG A 54 -8.69 3.99 -9.68
CA ARG A 54 -9.16 3.01 -8.71
C ARG A 54 -8.01 2.15 -8.21
N ASN A 55 -7.17 1.63 -9.10
CA ASN A 55 -5.98 0.84 -8.75
C ASN A 55 -5.03 1.69 -7.90
N ALA A 56 -4.81 2.95 -8.26
CA ALA A 56 -4.02 3.88 -7.45
C ALA A 56 -4.59 4.10 -6.04
N ILE A 57 -5.91 4.22 -5.89
CA ILE A 57 -6.56 4.39 -4.57
C ILE A 57 -6.42 3.11 -3.73
N VAL A 58 -6.62 1.94 -4.34
CA VAL A 58 -6.50 0.65 -3.67
C VAL A 58 -5.05 0.42 -3.20
N ALA A 59 -4.08 0.60 -4.09
CA ALA A 59 -2.66 0.47 -3.75
C ALA A 59 -2.25 1.44 -2.63
N HIS A 60 -2.71 2.69 -2.68
CA HIS A 60 -2.43 3.66 -1.63
C HIS A 60 -3.02 3.25 -0.28
N ALA A 61 -4.21 2.65 -0.26
CA ALA A 61 -4.82 2.14 0.96
C ALA A 61 -4.06 0.94 1.53
N GLU A 62 -3.56 0.06 0.67
CA GLU A 62 -2.72 -1.09 1.06
C GLU A 62 -1.37 -0.63 1.61
N HIS A 63 -0.74 0.39 1.02
CA HIS A 63 0.47 1.02 1.58
C HIS A 63 0.20 1.62 2.96
N LEU A 64 -0.92 2.32 3.11
CA LEU A 64 -1.27 2.95 4.37
C LEU A 64 -1.48 1.90 5.46
N LYS A 65 -2.11 0.77 5.12
CA LYS A 65 -2.26 -0.38 6.02
C LYS A 65 -0.92 -0.94 6.46
N LEU A 66 -0.02 -1.23 5.51
CA LEU A 66 1.33 -1.73 5.83
C LEU A 66 2.10 -0.77 6.73
N ALA A 67 2.08 0.53 6.42
CA ALA A 67 2.74 1.54 7.23
C ALA A 67 2.18 1.58 8.67
N PHE A 68 0.87 1.42 8.83
CA PHE A 68 0.21 1.42 10.14
C PHE A 68 0.52 0.15 10.95
N GLU A 69 0.57 -1.01 10.30
CA GLU A 69 0.97 -2.27 10.92
C GLU A 69 2.44 -2.24 11.38
N GLU A 70 3.35 -1.68 10.58
CA GLU A 70 4.76 -1.53 10.97
C GLU A 70 4.94 -0.51 12.09
N MET A 71 4.20 0.60 12.06
CA MET A 71 4.17 1.55 13.18
C MET A 71 3.65 0.90 14.46
N GLU A 72 2.60 0.08 14.40
CA GLU A 72 2.09 -0.66 15.57
C GLU A 72 3.18 -1.56 16.16
N LYS A 73 3.82 -2.40 15.33
CA LYS A 73 4.88 -3.33 15.77
C LYS A 73 6.04 -2.59 16.44
N LYS A 74 6.55 -1.53 15.81
CA LYS A 74 7.72 -0.80 16.31
C LYS A 74 7.41 0.03 17.55
N LEU A 75 6.28 0.73 17.61
CA LEU A 75 5.87 1.47 18.82
C LEU A 75 5.67 0.52 20.00
N THR A 76 5.12 -0.67 19.75
CA THR A 76 5.00 -1.72 20.76
C THR A 76 6.38 -2.24 21.22
N SER A 77 7.32 -2.42 20.29
CA SER A 77 8.72 -2.78 20.62
C SER A 77 9.39 -1.71 21.47
N ILE A 78 9.31 -0.44 21.08
CA ILE A 78 9.86 0.70 21.82
C ILE A 78 9.28 0.75 23.24
N ALA A 79 7.96 0.62 23.38
CA ALA A 79 7.32 0.62 24.70
C ALA A 79 7.80 -0.55 25.58
N THR A 80 7.98 -1.72 24.99
CA THR A 80 8.49 -2.92 25.68
C THR A 80 9.97 -2.77 26.05
N GLU A 81 10.79 -2.20 25.18
CA GLU A 81 12.20 -1.94 25.46
C GLU A 81 12.38 -0.91 26.57
N PHE A 82 11.53 0.10 26.63
CA PHE A 82 11.52 1.07 27.72
C PHE A 82 11.09 0.49 29.08
N GLU A 83 10.09 -0.39 29.10
CA GLU A 83 9.72 -1.11 30.35
C GLU A 83 10.86 -1.97 30.87
N ASN A 84 11.72 -2.46 29.97
CA ASN A 84 12.83 -3.35 30.29
C ASN A 84 14.18 -2.64 30.50
N ALA A 85 14.29 -1.33 30.27
CA ALA A 85 15.56 -0.61 30.29
C ALA A 85 15.69 0.34 31.49
N ASP A 86 16.77 0.18 32.26
CA ASP A 86 17.21 1.13 33.29
C ASP A 86 18.18 2.14 32.65
N GLY A 87 17.94 3.44 32.86
CA GLY A 87 18.91 4.54 32.68
C GLY A 87 19.34 5.00 31.27
N ASP A 88 19.81 4.12 30.40
CA ASP A 88 20.65 4.51 29.23
C ASP A 88 19.91 4.60 27.87
N ASN A 89 18.60 4.85 27.87
CA ASN A 89 17.73 4.46 26.75
C ASN A 89 17.55 5.47 25.60
N ALA A 90 17.94 6.74 25.76
CA ALA A 90 17.64 7.80 24.78
C ALA A 90 18.17 7.51 23.36
N ASP A 91 19.38 6.95 23.26
CA ASP A 91 20.01 6.65 21.97
C ASP A 91 19.41 5.40 21.31
N LYS A 92 19.03 4.39 22.09
CA LYS A 92 18.34 3.19 21.58
C LYS A 92 17.02 3.53 20.93
N ILE A 93 16.22 4.40 21.56
CA ILE A 93 14.93 4.84 21.03
C ILE A 93 15.10 5.61 19.72
N LYS A 94 16.12 6.48 19.66
CA LYS A 94 16.43 7.22 18.44
C LYS A 94 16.80 6.25 17.31
N SER A 95 17.59 5.23 17.60
CA SER A 95 17.89 4.14 16.66
C SER A 95 16.63 3.40 16.22
N SER A 96 15.77 2.96 17.15
CA SER A 96 14.52 2.26 16.82
C SER A 96 13.57 3.11 15.96
N MET A 97 13.55 4.42 16.17
CA MET A 97 12.73 5.35 15.38
C MET A 97 13.27 5.53 13.95
N SER A 98 14.61 5.60 13.79
CA SER A 98 15.24 5.63 12.47
C SER A 98 15.11 4.30 11.72
N GLU A 99 15.14 3.17 12.44
CA GLU A 99 14.84 1.85 11.87
C GLU A 99 13.38 1.75 11.41
N LEU A 100 12.43 2.30 12.16
CA LEU A 100 11.02 2.36 11.73
C LEU A 100 10.85 3.09 10.39
N GLU A 101 11.53 4.24 10.22
CA GLU A 101 11.46 4.98 8.95
C GLU A 101 12.00 4.12 7.78
N GLY A 102 13.11 3.41 8.00
CA GLY A 102 13.68 2.50 7.01
C GLY A 102 12.77 1.31 6.67
N ASP A 103 12.24 0.64 7.68
CA ASP A 103 11.42 -0.57 7.52
C ASP A 103 10.09 -0.24 6.81
N VAL A 104 9.46 0.90 7.11
CA VAL A 104 8.26 1.36 6.41
C VAL A 104 8.56 1.64 4.93
N ILE A 105 9.67 2.33 4.64
CA ILE A 105 10.08 2.61 3.26
C ILE A 105 10.36 1.30 2.50
N GLU A 106 11.04 0.33 3.13
CA GLU A 106 11.34 -0.96 2.51
C GLU A 106 10.06 -1.79 2.26
N ALA A 107 9.14 -1.84 3.23
CA ALA A 107 7.87 -2.55 3.09
C ALA A 107 7.02 -1.97 1.94
N VAL A 108 6.94 -0.64 1.83
CA VAL A 108 6.23 0.03 0.74
C VAL A 108 6.90 -0.25 -0.60
N ASN A 109 8.23 -0.08 -0.71
CA ASN A 109 8.94 -0.33 -1.96
C ASN A 109 8.86 -1.79 -2.43
N SER A 110 8.88 -2.74 -1.49
CA SER A 110 8.69 -4.17 -1.81
C SER A 110 7.29 -4.42 -2.34
N PHE A 111 6.26 -3.81 -1.74
CA PHE A 111 4.88 -3.95 -2.17
C PHE A 111 4.66 -3.33 -3.56
N ASP A 112 5.21 -2.14 -3.80
CA ASP A 112 5.22 -1.48 -5.11
C ASP A 112 5.82 -2.40 -6.19
N THR A 113 7.01 -2.95 -5.91
CA THR A 113 7.71 -3.83 -6.85
C THR A 113 6.91 -5.11 -7.16
N THR A 114 6.26 -5.70 -6.15
CA THR A 114 5.40 -6.87 -6.35
C THR A 114 4.16 -6.52 -7.16
N THR A 115 3.51 -5.39 -6.85
CA THR A 115 2.30 -4.94 -7.55
C THR A 115 2.58 -4.64 -9.02
N GLU A 116 3.69 -3.96 -9.33
CA GLU A 116 4.11 -3.71 -10.72
C GLU A 116 4.40 -4.99 -11.48
N ASN A 117 5.07 -5.96 -10.86
CA ASN A 117 5.35 -7.26 -11.50
C ASN A 117 4.08 -8.07 -11.79
N GLU A 118 2.98 -7.81 -11.09
CA GLU A 118 1.72 -8.52 -11.26
C GLU A 118 0.75 -7.80 -12.21
N GLN A 119 0.76 -6.46 -12.22
CA GLN A 119 -0.27 -5.66 -12.88
C GLN A 119 0.25 -4.81 -14.05
N HIS A 120 1.57 -4.69 -14.25
CA HIS A 120 2.19 -3.97 -15.38
C HIS A 120 1.68 -2.53 -15.63
N ASN A 121 1.05 -1.90 -14.63
CA ASN A 121 0.29 -0.65 -14.79
C ASN A 121 1.17 0.59 -14.98
N TYR A 122 2.43 0.60 -14.50
CA TYR A 122 3.27 1.80 -14.49
C TYR A 122 4.61 1.64 -15.22
N SER A 123 4.94 0.46 -15.76
CA SER A 123 6.08 0.30 -16.67
C SER A 123 5.72 0.75 -18.09
N GLN A 124 6.45 1.76 -18.60
CA GLN A 124 6.59 1.91 -20.06
C GLN A 124 7.46 0.77 -20.55
N ASP A 125 6.88 -0.40 -20.74
CA ASP A 125 7.60 -1.49 -21.34
C ASP A 125 7.99 -1.12 -22.78
N LYS A 126 9.30 -1.06 -23.02
CA LYS A 126 9.87 -0.83 -24.35
C LYS A 126 9.66 -2.02 -25.29
N GLU A 127 9.20 -3.15 -24.77
CA GLU A 127 8.97 -4.39 -25.49
C GLU A 127 7.49 -4.79 -25.60
N HIS A 128 6.57 -4.06 -24.96
CA HIS A 128 5.14 -4.35 -25.07
C HIS A 128 4.60 -3.82 -26.39
N ASN A 129 4.18 -4.77 -27.22
CA ASN A 129 3.32 -4.49 -28.35
C ASN A 129 2.05 -3.86 -27.77
N THR A 130 1.76 -2.62 -28.13
CA THR A 130 0.63 -1.78 -27.66
C THR A 130 -0.75 -2.33 -28.07
N ASN A 131 -0.90 -3.65 -28.13
CA ASN A 131 -2.05 -4.39 -28.64
C ASN A 131 -2.12 -5.83 -28.04
N ASP A 132 -1.40 -6.13 -26.95
CA ASP A 132 -1.43 -7.47 -26.34
C ASP A 132 -2.42 -7.53 -25.16
N PRO A 133 -3.60 -8.16 -25.32
CA PRO A 133 -4.60 -8.28 -24.25
C PRO A 133 -4.18 -9.22 -23.10
N HIS A 134 -2.95 -9.75 -23.12
CA HIS A 134 -2.39 -10.64 -22.11
C HIS A 134 -1.14 -10.07 -21.43
N ASP A 135 -0.87 -8.78 -21.58
CA ASP A 135 0.23 -8.10 -20.91
C ASP A 135 0.09 -7.99 -19.39
N GLY A 136 -1.09 -8.31 -18.86
CA GLY A 136 -1.37 -8.31 -17.43
C GLY A 136 -1.91 -6.98 -16.90
N ASP A 137 -2.06 -5.95 -17.75
CA ASP A 137 -2.70 -4.69 -17.37
C ASP A 137 -4.24 -4.79 -17.38
N GLY A 138 -4.77 -5.87 -17.99
CA GLY A 138 -6.18 -6.20 -18.02
C GLY A 138 -6.96 -5.51 -19.14
N TYR A 139 -6.31 -4.74 -20.01
CA TYR A 139 -6.91 -4.05 -21.14
C TYR A 139 -6.59 -4.71 -22.46
N ASN A 140 -7.60 -4.75 -23.33
CA ASN A 140 -7.38 -5.05 -24.73
C ASN A 140 -7.07 -3.76 -25.48
N ASP A 141 -5.78 -3.47 -25.65
CA ASP A 141 -5.33 -2.32 -26.44
C ASP A 141 -5.65 -2.49 -27.95
N ASN A 142 -6.04 -3.69 -28.41
CA ASN A 142 -6.56 -3.93 -29.75
C ASN A 142 -8.09 -3.72 -29.82
N LEU A 143 -8.50 -2.50 -30.17
CA LEU A 143 -9.91 -2.10 -30.36
C LEU A 143 -10.72 -2.94 -31.38
N ASN A 144 -10.07 -3.83 -32.13
CA ASN A 144 -10.71 -4.72 -33.10
C ASN A 144 -11.02 -6.12 -32.57
N ASP A 145 -10.48 -6.53 -31.43
CA ASP A 145 -10.68 -7.87 -30.88
C ASP A 145 -11.85 -7.92 -29.87
N GLU A 146 -12.72 -8.91 -30.01
CA GLU A 146 -13.78 -9.16 -29.04
C GLU A 146 -13.20 -9.79 -27.77
N VAL A 147 -13.28 -9.06 -26.65
CA VAL A 147 -12.96 -9.61 -25.32
C VAL A 147 -14.02 -10.66 -24.97
N THR A 148 -13.67 -11.94 -25.07
CA THR A 148 -14.52 -13.02 -24.54
C THR A 148 -14.41 -13.07 -23.02
N ALA A 149 -15.58 -13.00 -22.36
CA ALA A 149 -15.76 -13.04 -20.93
C ALA A 149 -15.28 -14.34 -20.26
#